data_AF-A0A7N0VIA0-F1
#
_entry.id   AF-A0A7N0VIA0-F1
#
_cell.length_a   1.000
_cell.length_b   1.000
_cell.length_c   1.000
_cell.angle_alpha   90.00
_cell.angle_beta   90.00
_cell.angle_gamma   90.00
#
_symmetry.space_group_name_H-M   'P 1'
#
loop_
_entity.id
_entity.type
_entity.pdbx_description
1 polymer ?
#
loop_
_entity_poly.entity_id
_entity_poly.type
_entity_poly.pdbx_seq_one_letter_code
_entity_poly.pdbx_strand_id
1 'polypeptide(L)'
;MQTYIGIFYHALLHRNLKTLRQVLIQRLILSEVLENLVENSVPYLKYSYKKYKAVSYKRKHDKDSGKIRFTSRVEKEYLKPAYAASIGKELEDGLFDDFLELALQFGMIMMFACAFPLAFTFSLLNNVTEIRTDALKLLVMLKRPIPRAAATIGAWLNIFQFLIVMSICTNCVLLVCLYDVEGKWRVEPGLAAILVMEHVLLLIKFGFSRFVPEEPAWVRANRLKNATQAQDMCSKQLLRSISGEKRFLSVIKKME
;
A
#
# COMPACT_ATOMS: atom_id res chain seq x y z
N MET A 1 -12.18 -1.89 11.29
CA MET A 1 -13.31 -1.41 12.14
C MET A 1 -12.89 -1.19 13.59
N GLN A 2 -12.35 -2.19 14.29
CA GLN A 2 -11.91 -2.07 15.70
C GLN A 2 -10.93 -0.91 15.94
N THR A 3 -10.08 -0.60 14.96
CA THR A 3 -9.09 0.47 15.08
C THR A 3 -9.74 1.85 15.31
N TYR A 4 -10.76 2.22 14.54
CA TYR A 4 -11.31 3.58 14.59
C TYR A 4 -12.43 3.76 15.62
N ILE A 5 -13.14 2.70 16.01
CA ILE A 5 -14.33 2.78 16.89
C ILE A 5 -14.02 3.48 18.22
N GLY A 6 -12.93 3.10 18.89
CA GLY A 6 -12.56 3.71 20.18
C GLY A 6 -12.22 5.20 20.08
N ILE A 7 -11.70 5.63 18.92
CA ILE A 7 -11.32 7.02 18.68
C ILE A 7 -12.55 7.86 18.33
N PHE A 8 -13.43 7.32 17.48
CA PHE A 8 -14.72 7.92 17.19
C PHE A 8 -15.60 8.03 18.43
N TYR A 9 -15.57 7.04 19.32
CA TYR A 9 -16.25 7.09 20.60
C TYR A 9 -15.77 8.28 21.45
N HIS A 10 -14.46 8.49 21.55
CA HIS A 10 -13.90 9.63 22.28
C HIS A 10 -14.19 10.97 21.58
N ALA A 11 -14.11 11.00 20.24
CA ALA A 11 -14.34 12.20 19.45
C ALA A 11 -15.81 12.68 19.50
N LEU A 12 -16.77 11.77 19.28
CA LEU A 12 -18.18 12.10 19.12
C LEU A 12 -18.94 12.12 20.43
N LEU A 13 -18.65 11.19 21.35
CA LEU A 13 -19.43 11.02 22.59
C LEU A 13 -18.86 11.84 23.75
N HIS A 14 -17.53 11.84 23.92
CA HIS A 14 -16.89 12.56 25.03
C HIS A 14 -16.51 14.01 24.69
N ARG A 15 -16.46 14.37 23.39
CA ARG A 15 -16.17 15.74 22.87
C ARG A 15 -14.95 16.42 23.51
N ASN A 16 -14.00 15.64 24.04
CA ASN A 16 -12.82 16.18 24.72
C ASN A 16 -11.61 16.07 23.79
N LEU A 17 -11.23 17.20 23.19
CA LEU A 17 -10.14 17.26 22.22
C LEU A 17 -8.77 16.99 22.84
N LYS A 18 -8.59 17.26 24.14
CA LYS A 18 -7.31 17.01 24.82
C LYS A 18 -7.06 15.51 24.96
N THR A 19 -8.08 14.76 25.40
CA THR A 19 -7.98 13.30 25.52
C THR A 19 -7.94 12.65 24.13
N LEU A 20 -8.71 13.15 23.16
CA LEU A 20 -8.62 12.70 21.77
C LEU A 20 -7.20 12.84 21.22
N ARG A 21 -6.57 14.01 21.40
CA ARG A 21 -5.19 14.26 20.95
C ARG A 21 -4.20 13.33 21.64
N GLN A 22 -4.34 13.11 22.95
CA GLN A 22 -3.47 12.18 23.68
C GLN A 22 -3.61 10.75 23.16
N VAL A 23 -4.84 10.28 22.95
CA VAL A 23 -5.11 8.94 22.39
C VAL A 23 -4.57 8.82 20.96
N LEU A 24 -4.73 9.86 20.13
CA LEU A 24 -4.19 9.88 18.77
C LEU A 24 -2.66 9.83 18.76
N ILE A 25 -2.00 10.64 19.58
CA ILE A 25 -0.53 10.66 19.70
C ILE A 25 -0.02 9.31 20.21
N GLN A 26 -0.60 8.82 21.31
CA GLN A 26 -0.23 7.53 21.88
C GLN A 26 -0.40 6.43 20.84
N ARG A 27 -1.51 6.44 20.10
CA ARG A 27 -1.79 5.41 19.11
C ARG A 27 -0.89 5.49 17.89
N LEU A 28 -0.67 6.69 17.33
CA LEU A 28 0.24 6.89 16.21
C LEU A 28 1.67 6.51 16.60
N ILE A 29 2.19 7.00 17.73
CA ILE A 29 3.55 6.64 18.15
C ILE A 29 3.65 5.14 18.46
N LEU A 30 2.66 4.56 19.15
CA LEU A 30 2.69 3.13 19.45
C LEU A 30 2.59 2.27 18.21
N SER A 31 1.67 2.54 17.29
CA SER A 31 1.55 1.73 16.08
C SER A 31 2.84 1.82 15.28
N GLU A 32 3.31 3.03 14.98
CA GLU A 32 4.45 3.24 14.08
C GLU A 32 5.76 2.71 14.67
N VAL A 33 6.00 2.88 15.98
CA VAL A 33 7.22 2.39 16.63
C VAL A 33 7.13 0.90 16.92
N LEU A 34 6.00 0.39 17.41
CA LEU A 34 5.88 -1.03 17.72
C LEU A 34 5.80 -1.88 16.46
N GLU A 35 5.09 -1.44 15.43
CA GLU A 35 4.99 -2.13 14.14
C GLU A 35 6.38 -2.22 13.52
N ASN A 36 7.09 -1.09 13.36
CA ASN A 36 8.49 -1.09 12.93
C ASN A 36 9.39 -2.02 13.76
N LEU A 37 9.30 -1.97 15.09
CA LEU A 37 10.13 -2.82 15.95
C LEU A 37 9.79 -4.29 15.79
N VAL A 38 8.52 -4.66 15.84
CA VAL A 38 8.05 -6.05 15.73
C VAL A 38 8.38 -6.59 14.34
N GLU A 39 8.12 -5.83 13.31
CA GLU A 39 8.34 -6.17 11.92
C GLU A 39 9.80 -6.40 11.59
N ASN A 40 10.72 -5.62 12.14
CA ASN A 40 12.15 -5.85 11.96
C ASN A 40 12.67 -6.95 12.89
N SER A 41 12.24 -6.97 14.15
CA SER A 41 12.80 -7.87 15.16
C SER A 41 12.36 -9.31 14.96
N VAL A 42 11.09 -9.57 14.67
CA VAL A 42 10.53 -10.93 14.56
C VAL A 42 11.19 -11.76 13.45
N PRO A 43 11.25 -11.31 12.17
CA PRO A 43 11.87 -12.09 11.11
C PRO A 43 13.38 -12.25 11.34
N TYR A 44 14.05 -11.21 11.85
CA TYR A 44 15.48 -11.29 12.19
C TYR A 44 15.76 -12.34 13.27
N LEU A 45 15.00 -12.31 14.37
CA LEU A 45 15.12 -13.28 15.47
C LEU A 45 14.77 -14.69 14.99
N LYS A 46 13.71 -14.86 14.20
CA LYS A 46 13.30 -16.16 13.64
C LYS A 46 14.36 -16.73 12.72
N TYR A 47 14.95 -15.91 11.85
CA TYR A 47 16.06 -16.29 10.98
C TYR A 47 17.31 -16.65 11.79
N SER A 48 17.69 -15.82 12.76
CA SER A 48 18.86 -16.05 13.62
C SER A 48 18.72 -17.35 14.41
N TYR A 49 17.55 -17.62 14.99
CA TYR A 49 17.25 -18.86 15.69
C TYR A 49 17.32 -20.09 14.78
N LYS A 50 16.67 -20.04 13.60
CA LYS A 50 16.73 -21.14 12.61
C LYS A 50 18.15 -21.41 12.13
N LYS A 51 18.91 -20.36 11.83
CA LYS A 51 20.32 -20.45 11.42
C LYS A 51 21.17 -21.07 12.52
N TYR A 52 21.03 -20.61 13.76
CA TYR A 52 21.74 -21.16 14.91
C TYR A 52 21.44 -22.66 15.08
N LYS A 53 20.17 -23.05 15.03
CA LYS A 53 19.74 -24.45 15.13
C LYS A 53 20.31 -25.30 13.98
N ALA A 54 20.26 -24.81 12.75
CA ALA A 54 20.81 -25.50 11.57
C ALA A 54 22.33 -25.69 11.64
N VAL A 55 23.07 -24.66 12.07
CA VAL A 55 24.53 -24.72 12.26
C VAL A 55 24.91 -25.66 13.40
N SER A 56 24.17 -25.64 14.51
CA SER A 56 24.38 -26.52 15.66
C SER A 56 24.16 -27.99 15.31
N TYR A 57 23.08 -28.29 14.58
CA TYR A 57 22.78 -29.64 14.08
C TYR A 57 23.85 -30.12 13.10
N LYS A 58 24.22 -29.30 12.10
CA LYS A 58 25.32 -29.63 11.18
C LYS A 58 26.66 -29.81 11.92
N ARG A 59 27.02 -28.99 12.91
CA ARG A 59 28.28 -29.17 13.68
C ARG A 59 28.37 -30.50 14.40
N LYS A 60 27.26 -31.04 14.90
CA LYS A 60 27.24 -32.37 15.54
C LYS A 60 27.44 -33.49 14.53
N HIS A 61 26.88 -33.37 13.33
CA HIS A 61 26.87 -34.42 12.32
C HIS A 61 28.12 -34.43 11.41
N ASP A 62 28.83 -33.30 11.33
CA ASP A 62 29.90 -33.04 10.36
C ASP A 62 31.29 -33.03 11.01
N LYS A 63 31.37 -33.38 12.31
CA LYS A 63 32.62 -33.57 13.06
C LYS A 63 33.54 -34.65 12.44
N ASP A 64 32.96 -35.57 11.66
CA ASP A 64 33.66 -36.69 11.02
C ASP A 64 34.20 -36.39 9.60
N SER A 65 33.76 -35.33 8.91
CA SER A 65 33.91 -35.24 7.45
C SER A 65 34.98 -34.26 6.92
N GLY A 66 35.58 -33.42 7.77
CA GLY A 66 36.76 -32.59 7.42
C GLY A 66 36.61 -31.61 6.24
N LYS A 67 35.42 -31.39 5.67
CA LYS A 67 35.25 -30.52 4.49
C LYS A 67 35.00 -29.06 4.85
N ILE A 68 35.71 -28.16 4.14
CA ILE A 68 35.57 -26.71 4.23
C ILE A 68 34.13 -26.30 3.87
N ARG A 69 33.46 -25.63 4.81
CA ARG A 69 32.03 -25.28 4.73
C ARG A 69 31.78 -24.05 3.87
N PHE A 70 31.31 -24.25 2.65
CA PHE A 70 30.66 -23.19 1.89
C PHE A 70 29.14 -23.26 2.10
N THR A 71 28.57 -22.28 2.80
CA THR A 71 27.11 -22.13 2.82
C THR A 71 26.68 -21.57 1.47
N SER A 72 26.09 -22.42 0.63
CA SER A 72 25.57 -22.01 -0.67
C SER A 72 24.55 -20.89 -0.50
N ARG A 73 24.51 -19.94 -1.44
CA ARG A 73 23.52 -18.86 -1.47
C ARG A 73 22.09 -19.41 -1.39
N VAL A 74 21.86 -20.58 -1.99
CA VAL A 74 20.57 -21.29 -1.97
C VAL A 74 20.17 -21.72 -0.56
N GLU A 75 21.13 -22.21 0.23
CA GLU A 75 20.86 -22.65 1.60
C GLU A 75 20.50 -21.47 2.52
N LYS A 76 21.18 -20.33 2.33
CA LYS A 76 20.86 -19.10 3.07
C LYS A 76 19.45 -18.60 2.74
N GLU A 77 19.07 -18.66 1.47
CA GLU A 77 17.77 -18.20 0.99
C GLU A 77 16.62 -19.13 1.44
N TYR A 78 16.86 -20.45 1.52
CA TYR A 78 15.90 -21.42 2.02
C TYR A 78 15.52 -21.21 3.50
N LEU A 79 16.45 -20.72 4.32
CA LEU A 79 16.20 -20.47 5.74
C LEU A 79 15.36 -19.23 6.01
N LYS A 80 15.28 -18.30 5.05
CA LYS A 80 14.50 -17.07 5.20
C LYS A 80 13.00 -17.34 5.11
N PRO A 81 12.16 -16.62 5.87
CA PRO A 81 10.72 -16.69 5.71
C PRO A 81 10.26 -16.16 4.33
N ALA A 82 9.16 -16.72 3.84
CA ALA A 82 8.48 -16.21 2.64
C ALA A 82 7.73 -14.91 2.97
N TYR A 83 7.59 -14.04 1.97
CA TYR A 83 6.75 -12.84 2.04
C TYR A 83 5.28 -13.24 1.83
N ALA A 84 4.58 -13.51 2.92
CA ALA A 84 3.21 -14.02 2.91
C ALA A 84 2.29 -13.09 3.70
N ALA A 85 1.03 -12.98 3.27
CA ALA A 85 0.02 -12.17 3.93
C ALA A 85 -0.44 -12.80 5.26
N SER A 86 -0.85 -11.95 6.21
CA SER A 86 -1.52 -12.39 7.44
C SER A 86 -2.85 -13.10 7.20
N ILE A 87 -3.55 -12.76 6.11
CA ILE A 87 -4.90 -13.26 5.78
C ILE A 87 -4.92 -14.68 5.19
N GLY A 88 -3.80 -15.20 4.70
CA GLY A 88 -3.74 -16.57 4.19
C GLY A 88 -2.34 -17.00 3.78
N LYS A 89 -1.93 -18.18 4.25
CA LYS A 89 -0.61 -18.77 3.91
C LYS A 89 -0.42 -19.07 2.42
N GLU A 90 -1.51 -19.18 1.66
CA GLU A 90 -1.47 -19.46 0.21
C GLU A 90 -1.24 -18.20 -0.63
N LEU A 91 -1.51 -17.02 -0.06
CA LEU A 91 -1.24 -15.74 -0.70
C LEU A 91 0.19 -15.33 -0.32
N GLU A 92 1.15 -15.61 -1.21
CA GLU A 92 2.52 -15.06 -1.15
C GLU A 92 2.50 -13.55 -1.47
N ASP A 93 1.69 -12.77 -0.75
CA ASP A 93 1.53 -11.34 -0.99
C ASP A 93 1.48 -10.57 0.34
N GLY A 94 2.65 -10.46 0.98
CA GLY A 94 2.80 -9.61 2.18
C GLY A 94 2.47 -8.14 1.95
N LEU A 95 2.30 -7.72 0.68
CA LEU A 95 1.95 -6.37 0.28
C LEU A 95 0.58 -5.94 0.83
N PHE A 96 -0.29 -6.90 1.13
CA PHE A 96 -1.56 -6.62 1.78
C PHE A 96 -1.37 -5.96 3.15
N ASP A 97 -0.48 -6.50 3.98
CA ASP A 97 -0.24 -5.99 5.33
C ASP A 97 0.45 -4.62 5.26
N ASP A 98 1.43 -4.48 4.36
CA ASP A 98 2.15 -3.21 4.12
C ASP A 98 1.18 -2.09 3.64
N PHE A 99 0.24 -2.38 2.73
CA PHE A 99 -0.78 -1.42 2.33
C PHE A 99 -1.84 -1.16 3.40
N LEU A 100 -2.16 -2.16 4.22
CA LEU A 100 -3.13 -2.01 5.31
C LEU A 100 -2.61 -1.01 6.34
N GLU A 101 -1.33 -1.11 6.71
CA GLU A 101 -0.65 -0.18 7.60
C GLU A 101 -0.72 1.25 7.04
N LEU A 102 -0.32 1.43 5.77
CA LEU A 102 -0.39 2.72 5.09
C LEU A 102 -1.82 3.29 5.05
N ALA A 103 -2.82 2.45 4.76
CA ALA A 103 -4.21 2.87 4.73
C ALA A 103 -4.73 3.29 6.11
N LEU A 104 -4.33 2.58 7.17
CA LEU A 104 -4.70 2.92 8.54
C LEU A 104 -4.06 4.24 8.98
N GLN A 105 -2.76 4.41 8.73
CA GLN A 105 -2.01 5.62 9.01
C GLN A 105 -2.61 6.83 8.26
N PHE A 106 -2.86 6.68 6.95
CA PHE A 106 -3.48 7.71 6.14
C PHE A 106 -4.86 8.12 6.67
N GLY A 107 -5.72 7.15 6.98
CA GLY A 107 -7.05 7.42 7.55
C GLY A 107 -6.97 8.15 8.89
N MET A 108 -6.04 7.76 9.76
CA MET A 108 -5.81 8.41 11.05
C MET A 108 -5.38 9.87 10.91
N ILE A 109 -4.47 10.17 9.99
CA ILE A 109 -3.99 11.53 9.79
C ILE A 109 -5.08 12.40 9.15
N MET A 110 -5.72 11.89 8.09
CA MET A 110 -6.68 12.66 7.32
C MET A 110 -7.97 12.90 8.11
N MET A 111 -8.50 11.91 8.83
CA MET A 111 -9.79 12.05 9.52
C MET A 111 -9.72 12.91 10.79
N PHE A 112 -8.54 13.04 11.39
CA PHE A 112 -8.32 13.80 12.63
C PHE A 112 -7.39 15.02 12.44
N ALA A 113 -7.25 15.49 11.20
CA ALA A 113 -6.39 16.62 10.83
C ALA A 113 -6.70 17.89 11.64
N CYS A 114 -7.97 18.21 11.86
CA CYS A 114 -8.37 19.37 12.68
C CYS A 114 -8.00 19.25 14.16
N ALA A 115 -7.92 18.03 14.70
CA ALA A 115 -7.61 17.80 16.12
C ALA A 115 -6.10 17.79 16.40
N PHE A 116 -5.29 17.28 15.46
CA PHE A 116 -3.83 17.21 15.62
C PHE A 116 -3.08 17.41 14.28
N PRO A 117 -2.88 18.67 13.84
CA PRO A 117 -2.18 18.95 12.58
C PRO A 117 -0.72 18.48 12.54
N LEU A 118 -0.04 18.41 13.70
CA LEU A 118 1.34 17.91 13.78
C LEU A 118 1.46 16.40 13.49
N ALA A 119 0.34 15.67 13.35
CA ALA A 119 0.34 14.28 12.89
C ALA A 119 1.07 14.12 11.55
N PHE A 120 0.88 15.08 10.62
CA PHE A 120 1.50 15.04 9.31
C PHE A 120 3.03 15.04 9.37
N THR A 121 3.61 15.85 10.26
CA THR A 121 5.08 15.91 10.41
C THR A 121 5.65 14.63 11.01
N PHE A 122 4.92 14.03 11.96
CA PHE A 122 5.33 12.75 12.57
C PHE A 122 5.26 11.60 11.56
N SER A 123 4.16 11.50 10.82
CA SER A 123 4.00 10.49 9.77
C SER A 123 5.01 10.66 8.64
N LEU A 124 5.36 11.90 8.26
CA LEU A 124 6.40 12.13 7.25
C LEU A 124 7.75 11.53 7.71
N LEU A 125 8.12 11.75 8.97
CA LEU A 125 9.34 11.15 9.53
C LEU A 125 9.24 9.63 9.55
N ASN A 126 8.09 9.08 9.94
CA ASN A 126 7.90 7.64 9.94
C ASN A 126 8.00 7.06 8.53
N ASN A 127 7.33 7.64 7.54
CA ASN A 127 7.36 7.16 6.16
C ASN A 127 8.79 7.18 5.57
N VAL A 128 9.63 8.14 5.96
CA VAL A 128 11.04 8.18 5.54
C VAL A 128 11.84 7.03 6.16
N THR A 129 11.59 6.69 7.43
CA THR A 129 12.18 5.50 8.05
C THR A 129 11.62 4.22 7.45
N GLU A 130 10.32 4.20 7.14
CA GLU A 130 9.58 3.05 6.62
C GLU A 130 10.13 2.57 5.27
N ILE A 131 10.37 3.52 4.36
CA ILE A 131 10.97 3.21 3.06
C ILE A 131 12.32 2.48 3.23
N ARG A 132 13.08 2.76 4.29
CA ARG A 132 14.38 2.13 4.57
C ARG A 132 14.22 0.77 5.26
N THR A 133 13.29 0.65 6.22
CA THR A 133 13.00 -0.60 6.93
C THR A 133 12.39 -1.63 5.97
N ASP A 134 11.43 -1.24 5.14
CA ASP A 134 10.84 -2.09 4.10
C ASP A 134 11.87 -2.59 3.09
N ALA A 135 12.76 -1.70 2.64
CA ALA A 135 13.85 -2.08 1.75
C ALA A 135 14.77 -3.13 2.41
N LEU A 136 15.09 -2.95 3.70
CA LEU A 136 15.92 -3.90 4.45
C LEU A 136 15.20 -5.24 4.67
N LYS A 137 13.90 -5.21 5.00
CA LYS A 137 13.03 -6.38 5.14
C LYS A 137 13.04 -7.22 3.86
N LEU A 138 12.79 -6.61 2.70
CA LEU A 138 12.76 -7.30 1.40
C LEU A 138 14.14 -7.80 0.93
N LEU A 139 15.21 -7.05 1.19
CA LEU A 139 16.56 -7.40 0.71
C LEU A 139 17.27 -8.43 1.59
N VAL A 140 17.14 -8.30 2.92
CA VAL A 140 17.97 -9.04 3.88
C VAL A 140 17.16 -10.12 4.60
N MET A 141 15.94 -9.80 5.03
CA MET A 141 15.19 -10.65 5.96
C MET A 141 14.31 -11.69 5.26
N LEU A 142 13.75 -11.34 4.11
CA LEU A 142 12.81 -12.19 3.39
C LEU A 142 13.46 -12.95 2.24
N LYS A 143 12.84 -14.07 1.88
CA LYS A 143 13.12 -14.77 0.62
C LYS A 143 12.59 -13.93 -0.55
N ARG A 144 13.35 -13.89 -1.66
CA ARG A 144 12.95 -13.18 -2.87
C ARG A 144 11.54 -13.60 -3.33
N PRO A 145 10.56 -12.69 -3.36
CA PRO A 145 9.22 -12.98 -3.86
C PRO A 145 9.22 -13.15 -5.38
N ILE A 146 8.21 -13.86 -5.89
CA ILE A 146 8.02 -14.05 -7.33
C ILE A 146 7.44 -12.73 -7.90
N PRO A 147 8.06 -12.14 -8.93
CA PRO A 147 7.56 -10.90 -9.51
C PRO A 147 6.19 -11.11 -10.16
N ARG A 148 5.25 -10.19 -9.90
CA ARG A 148 3.92 -10.18 -10.48
C ARG A 148 3.72 -8.89 -11.27
N ALA A 149 3.11 -8.98 -12.44
CA ALA A 149 2.74 -7.81 -13.21
C ALA A 149 1.45 -7.22 -12.64
N ALA A 150 1.50 -5.96 -12.20
CA ALA A 150 0.34 -5.20 -11.77
C ALA A 150 0.35 -3.83 -12.47
N ALA A 151 -0.81 -3.41 -13.00
CA ALA A 151 -0.95 -2.13 -13.69
C ALA A 151 -1.27 -0.98 -12.73
N THR A 152 -1.90 -1.28 -11.59
CA THR A 152 -2.32 -0.32 -10.57
C THR A 152 -2.21 -0.96 -9.18
N ILE A 153 -2.40 -0.15 -8.12
CA ILE A 153 -2.51 -0.62 -6.73
C ILE A 153 -3.80 -1.42 -6.46
N GLY A 154 -4.71 -1.50 -7.43
CA GLY A 154 -5.97 -2.26 -7.31
C GLY A 154 -6.98 -1.63 -6.37
N ALA A 155 -7.63 -2.48 -5.56
CA ALA A 155 -8.73 -2.08 -4.67
C ALA A 155 -8.34 -1.03 -3.61
N TRP A 156 -7.05 -0.94 -3.27
CA TRP A 156 -6.53 0.06 -2.35
C TRP A 156 -6.83 1.48 -2.79
N LEU A 157 -6.84 1.77 -4.10
CA LEU A 157 -7.18 3.10 -4.61
C LEU A 157 -8.60 3.51 -4.17
N ASN A 158 -9.56 2.59 -4.26
CA ASN A 158 -10.94 2.84 -3.85
C ASN A 158 -11.03 3.04 -2.33
N ILE A 159 -10.23 2.31 -1.56
CA ILE A 159 -10.15 2.46 -0.09
C ILE A 159 -9.62 3.85 0.27
N PHE A 160 -8.51 4.31 -0.34
CA PHE A 160 -7.97 5.65 -0.11
C PHE A 160 -8.96 6.74 -0.52
N GLN A 161 -9.66 6.59 -1.65
CA GLN A 161 -10.70 7.52 -2.08
C GLN A 161 -11.86 7.59 -1.08
N PHE A 162 -12.28 6.45 -0.52
CA PHE A 162 -13.29 6.39 0.52
C PHE A 162 -12.83 7.08 1.81
N LEU A 163 -11.59 6.84 2.24
CA LEU A 163 -11.01 7.48 3.42
C LEU A 163 -10.94 9.02 3.28
N ILE A 164 -10.68 9.54 2.08
CA ILE A 164 -10.70 10.99 1.81
C ILE A 164 -12.11 11.56 2.02
N VAL A 165 -13.15 10.90 1.51
CA VAL A 165 -14.54 11.35 1.70
C VAL A 165 -14.93 11.31 3.18
N MET A 166 -14.61 10.20 3.86
CA MET A 166 -14.84 10.06 5.30
C MET A 166 -14.08 11.10 6.13
N SER A 167 -12.88 11.50 5.70
CA SER A 167 -12.09 12.54 6.33
C SER A 167 -12.78 13.90 6.26
N ILE A 168 -13.37 14.26 5.12
CA ILE A 168 -14.13 15.52 4.98
C ILE A 168 -15.29 15.53 5.99
N CYS A 169 -16.11 14.48 6.02
CA CYS A 169 -17.23 14.39 6.95
C CYS A 169 -16.76 14.43 8.42
N THR A 170 -15.72 13.67 8.76
CA THR A 170 -15.21 13.58 10.14
C THR A 170 -14.65 14.92 10.64
N ASN A 171 -13.87 15.62 9.81
CA ASN A 171 -13.34 16.93 10.20
C ASN A 171 -14.43 17.99 10.33
N CYS A 172 -15.47 17.96 9.48
CA CYS A 172 -16.63 18.84 9.63
C CYS A 172 -17.33 18.61 10.98
N VAL A 173 -17.57 17.34 11.34
CA VAL A 173 -18.16 16.99 12.65
C VAL A 173 -17.27 17.41 13.82
N LEU A 174 -15.95 17.21 13.72
CA LEU A 174 -15.00 17.65 14.74
C LEU A 174 -15.02 19.17 14.94
N LEU A 175 -15.15 19.94 13.85
CA LEU A 175 -15.31 21.39 13.93
C LEU A 175 -16.60 21.77 14.64
N VAL A 176 -17.73 21.12 14.32
CA VAL A 176 -19.00 21.34 15.05
C VAL A 176 -18.79 21.11 16.55
N CYS A 177 -18.18 19.99 16.93
CA CYS A 177 -17.93 19.67 18.33
C CYS A 177 -16.99 20.67 19.02
N LEU A 178 -15.95 21.15 18.33
CA LEU A 178 -15.02 22.16 18.86
C LEU A 178 -15.74 23.49 19.12
N TYR A 179 -16.51 23.97 18.15
CA TYR A 179 -17.21 25.26 18.26
C TYR A 179 -18.37 25.22 19.27
N ASP A 180 -19.05 24.08 19.40
CA ASP A 180 -20.10 23.87 20.40
C ASP A 180 -19.54 23.98 21.83
N VAL A 181 -18.34 23.43 22.08
CA VAL A 181 -17.66 23.51 23.38
C VAL A 181 -17.25 24.94 23.73
N GLU A 182 -16.87 25.76 22.74
CA GLU A 182 -16.48 27.15 22.99
C GLU A 182 -17.66 28.07 23.30
N GLY A 183 -18.91 27.67 23.00
CA GLY A 183 -20.14 28.36 23.41
C GLY A 183 -20.32 29.79 22.89
N LYS A 184 -19.48 30.24 21.94
CA LYS A 184 -19.39 31.63 21.49
C LYS A 184 -20.34 31.99 20.33
N TRP A 185 -21.02 31.02 19.72
CA TRP A 185 -21.73 31.20 18.46
C TRP A 185 -23.18 30.72 18.52
N ARG A 186 -24.06 31.33 17.70
CA ARG A 186 -25.41 30.79 17.47
C ARG A 186 -25.29 29.47 16.71
N VAL A 187 -25.83 28.40 17.30
CA VAL A 187 -25.74 27.03 16.79
C VAL A 187 -26.37 26.88 15.41
N GLU A 188 -27.50 27.57 15.14
CA GLU A 188 -28.24 27.48 13.87
C GLU A 188 -27.44 27.93 12.63
N PRO A 189 -26.89 29.17 12.56
CA PRO A 189 -26.07 29.58 11.42
C PRO A 189 -24.72 28.88 11.38
N GLY A 190 -24.16 28.47 12.52
CA GLY A 190 -22.89 27.76 12.60
C GLY A 190 -22.94 26.37 11.98
N LEU A 191 -23.99 25.60 12.27
CA LEU A 191 -24.22 24.28 11.65
C LEU A 191 -24.43 24.40 10.13
N ALA A 192 -25.22 25.38 9.69
CA ALA A 192 -25.44 25.63 8.26
C ALA A 192 -24.12 25.97 7.54
N ALA A 193 -23.26 26.80 8.15
CA ALA A 193 -21.97 27.15 7.59
C ALA A 193 -21.05 25.92 7.43
N ILE A 194 -21.05 25.00 8.40
CA ILE A 194 -20.23 23.79 8.34
C ILE A 194 -20.77 22.80 7.30
N LEU A 195 -22.10 22.66 7.16
CA LEU A 195 -22.70 21.85 6.10
C LEU A 195 -22.40 22.42 4.70
N VAL A 196 -22.44 23.74 4.54
CA VAL A 196 -22.05 24.40 3.29
C VAL A 196 -20.56 24.15 3.00
N MET A 197 -19.70 24.27 4.00
CA MET A 197 -18.28 23.95 3.87
C MET A 197 -18.06 22.50 3.44
N GLU A 198 -18.76 21.54 4.04
CA GLU A 198 -18.70 20.13 3.66
C GLU A 198 -19.03 19.92 2.19
N HIS A 199 -20.16 20.46 1.72
CA HIS A 199 -20.60 20.34 0.32
C HIS A 199 -19.62 20.99 -0.66
N VAL A 200 -19.04 22.13 -0.29
CA VAL A 200 -18.01 22.81 -1.08
C VAL A 200 -16.76 21.93 -1.18
N LEU A 201 -16.28 21.36 -0.07
CA LEU A 201 -15.10 20.48 -0.07
C LEU A 201 -15.34 19.19 -0.87
N LEU A 202 -16.52 18.59 -0.76
CA LEU A 202 -16.90 17.43 -1.57
C LEU A 202 -16.97 17.77 -3.06
N LEU A 203 -17.52 18.94 -3.41
CA LEU A 203 -17.59 19.42 -4.80
C LEU A 203 -16.19 19.69 -5.35
N ILE A 204 -15.30 20.29 -4.57
CA ILE A 204 -13.90 20.49 -4.94
C ILE A 204 -13.25 19.13 -5.20
N LYS A 205 -13.37 18.15 -4.29
CA LYS A 205 -12.82 16.80 -4.48
C LYS A 205 -13.34 16.16 -5.76
N PHE A 206 -14.64 16.24 -6.00
CA PHE A 206 -15.26 15.68 -7.20
C PHE A 206 -14.80 16.40 -8.47
N GLY A 207 -14.70 17.73 -8.43
CA GLY A 207 -14.21 18.56 -9.52
C GLY A 207 -12.76 18.23 -9.89
N PHE A 208 -11.86 18.15 -8.91
CA PHE A 208 -10.47 17.76 -9.12
C PHE A 208 -10.35 16.36 -9.74
N SER A 209 -11.18 15.41 -9.29
CA SER A 209 -11.21 14.05 -9.84
C SER A 209 -11.65 14.01 -11.31
N ARG A 210 -12.33 15.04 -11.83
CA ARG A 210 -12.76 15.15 -13.23
C ARG A 210 -11.83 16.03 -14.05
N PHE A 211 -11.21 17.02 -13.42
CA PHE A 211 -10.33 17.97 -14.08
C PHE A 211 -8.94 17.38 -14.34
N VAL A 212 -8.42 16.59 -13.40
CA VAL A 212 -7.10 15.97 -13.53
C VAL A 212 -7.25 14.63 -14.26
N PRO A 213 -6.71 14.50 -15.50
CA PRO A 213 -6.77 13.24 -16.22
C PRO A 213 -5.93 12.19 -15.47
N GLU A 214 -6.46 10.97 -15.35
CA GLU A 214 -5.80 9.86 -14.63
C GLU A 214 -4.45 9.45 -15.26
N GLU A 215 -4.27 9.71 -16.55
CA GLU A 215 -3.02 9.45 -17.25
C GLU A 215 -2.47 10.73 -17.93
N PRO A 216 -1.16 10.98 -17.84
CA PRO A 216 -0.53 12.07 -18.58
C PRO A 216 -0.63 11.86 -20.10
N ALA A 217 -0.75 12.96 -20.84
CA ALA A 217 -0.90 12.93 -22.31
C ALA A 217 0.26 12.21 -23.02
N TRP A 218 1.49 12.35 -22.53
CA TRP A 218 2.66 11.68 -23.10
C TRP A 218 2.62 10.15 -22.92
N VAL A 219 2.05 9.66 -21.81
CA VAL A 219 1.88 8.21 -21.58
C VAL A 219 0.81 7.65 -22.51
N ARG A 220 -0.31 8.37 -22.65
CA ARG A 220 -1.39 8.00 -23.60
C ARG A 220 -0.87 7.94 -25.03
N ALA A 221 -0.10 8.94 -25.46
CA ALA A 221 0.51 8.98 -26.78
C ALA A 221 1.47 7.80 -27.01
N ASN A 222 2.31 7.47 -26.02
CA ASN A 222 3.20 6.30 -26.11
C ASN A 222 2.42 4.98 -26.17
N ARG A 223 1.34 4.82 -25.39
CA ARG A 223 0.48 3.63 -25.46
C ARG A 223 -0.19 3.49 -26.84
N LEU A 224 -0.70 4.59 -27.40
CA LEU A 224 -1.28 4.61 -28.74
C LEU A 224 -0.24 4.26 -29.81
N LYS A 225 0.98 4.79 -29.71
CA LYS A 225 2.10 4.46 -30.61
C LYS A 225 2.48 2.98 -30.54
N ASN A 226 2.57 2.42 -29.34
CA ASN A 226 2.88 1.00 -29.17
C ASN A 226 1.75 0.09 -29.70
N ALA A 227 0.48 0.48 -29.49
CA ALA A 227 -0.67 -0.26 -29.98
C ALA A 227 -0.76 -0.25 -31.51
N THR A 228 -0.57 0.91 -32.14
CA THR A 228 -0.53 1.05 -33.61
C THR A 228 0.64 0.26 -34.20
N GLN A 229 1.83 0.32 -33.59
CA GLN A 229 2.97 -0.50 -34.01
C GLN A 229 2.68 -2.00 -33.92
N ALA A 230 2.01 -2.47 -32.88
CA ALA A 230 1.62 -3.87 -32.74
C ALA A 230 0.60 -4.29 -33.82
N GLN A 231 -0.38 -3.44 -34.13
CA GLN A 231 -1.35 -3.66 -35.20
C GLN A 231 -0.69 -3.70 -36.59
N ASP A 232 0.25 -2.81 -36.86
CA ASP A 232 1.03 -2.78 -38.10
C ASP A 232 1.88 -4.05 -38.29
N MET A 233 2.46 -4.57 -37.21
CA MET A 233 3.24 -5.81 -37.26
C MET A 233 2.33 -7.03 -37.50
N CYS A 234 1.18 -7.09 -36.83
CA CYS A 234 0.20 -8.15 -37.00
C CYS A 234 -0.39 -8.16 -38.43
N SER A 235 -0.78 -7.00 -38.95
CA SER A 235 -1.29 -6.87 -40.32
C SER A 235 -0.24 -7.26 -41.37
N LYS A 236 1.02 -6.87 -41.19
CA LYS A 236 2.13 -7.31 -42.08
C LYS A 236 2.36 -8.81 -42.03
N GLN A 237 2.29 -9.43 -40.84
CA GLN A 237 2.41 -10.89 -40.70
C GLN A 237 1.25 -11.61 -41.38
N LEU A 238 0.03 -11.11 -41.23
CA LEU A 238 -1.17 -11.68 -41.84
C LEU A 238 -1.18 -11.53 -43.36
N LEU A 239 -0.73 -10.38 -43.89
CA LEU A 239 -0.55 -10.21 -45.34
C LEU A 239 0.53 -11.15 -45.90
N ARG A 240 1.62 -11.36 -45.15
CA ARG A 240 2.67 -12.33 -45.54
C ARG A 240 2.15 -13.77 -45.52
N SER A 241 1.33 -14.17 -44.56
CA SER A 241 0.75 -15.52 -44.52
C SER A 241 -0.21 -15.74 -45.69
N ILE A 242 -1.13 -14.81 -45.95
CA ILE A 242 -2.07 -14.89 -47.09
C ILE A 242 -1.32 -14.93 -48.42
N SER A 243 -0.28 -14.08 -48.58
CA SER A 243 0.53 -14.09 -49.79
C SER A 243 1.30 -15.41 -49.96
N GLY A 244 1.81 -15.99 -48.88
CA GLY A 244 2.48 -17.29 -48.90
C GLY A 244 1.55 -18.43 -49.28
N GLU A 245 0.33 -18.44 -48.73
CA GLU A 245 -0.72 -19.43 -49.02
C GLU A 245 -1.19 -19.36 -50.48
N LYS A 246 -1.44 -18.16 -51.01
CA LYS A 246 -1.77 -17.98 -52.44
C LYS A 246 -0.65 -18.48 -53.35
N ARG A 247 0.62 -18.25 -52.98
CA ARG A 247 1.77 -18.73 -53.74
C ARG A 247 1.85 -20.26 -53.71
N PHE A 248 1.63 -20.88 -52.57
CA PHE A 248 1.59 -22.34 -52.42
C PHE A 248 0.48 -22.99 -53.26
N LEU A 249 -0.75 -22.47 -53.19
CA LEU A 249 -1.87 -22.93 -54.01
C LEU A 249 -1.61 -22.80 -55.51
N SER A 250 -0.94 -21.71 -55.93
CA SER A 250 -0.56 -21.53 -57.34
C SER A 250 0.49 -22.52 -57.84
N VAL A 251 1.37 -23.01 -56.94
CA VAL A 251 2.39 -24.03 -57.27
C VAL A 251 1.74 -25.40 -57.39
N ILE A 252 0.83 -25.77 -56.49
CA ILE A 252 0.07 -27.03 -56.59
C ILE A 252 -0.69 -27.12 -57.90
N LYS A 253 -1.41 -26.05 -58.27
CA LYS A 253 -2.19 -26.01 -59.52
C LYS A 253 -1.33 -26.08 -60.79
N LYS A 254 -0.01 -25.87 -60.69
CA LYS A 254 0.94 -26.02 -61.80
C LYS A 254 1.56 -27.42 -61.88
N MET A 255 1.39 -28.25 -60.86
CA MET A 255 1.90 -29.63 -60.79
C MET A 255 0.85 -30.68 -61.17
N GLU A 256 -0.44 -30.31 -61.20
CA GLU A 256 -1.51 -31.02 -61.91
C GLU A 256 -1.51 -30.68 -63.41
#